data_AF-A0A969KVG0-F1
#
_entry.id   AF-A0A969KVG0-F1
#
_cell.length_a   1.000
_cell.length_b   1.000
_cell.length_c   1.000
_cell.angle_alpha   90.00
_cell.angle_beta   90.00
_cell.angle_gamma   90.00
#
_symmetry.space_group_name_H-M   'P 1'
#
loop_
_entity.id
_entity.type
_entity.pdbx_description
1 polymer ?
#
loop_
_entity_poly.entity_id
_entity_poly.type
_entity_poly.pdbx_seq_one_letter_code
_entity_poly.pdbx_strand_id
1 'polypeptide(L)'
;WGLGNYKFLYPARIIDPVYDKIFHPHNFWLLLASEAGLLVMISLTAVIGYICFRAVRSLVTKQLATGDRPLLLGYLFAFWGCVAFALFDVTFYDARINVLNWVILAAIYSFTESSVAKPIAPSMLC
;
A
#
# COMPACT_ATOMS: atom_id res chain seq x y z
N TRP A 1 1.94 -18.08 7.92
CA TRP A 1 1.90 -16.76 7.28
C TRP A 1 1.96 -15.71 8.39
N GLY A 2 2.77 -14.66 8.22
CA GLY A 2 3.18 -13.73 9.29
C GLY A 2 4.71 -13.69 9.46
N LEU A 3 5.23 -12.65 10.12
CA LEU A 3 6.66 -12.49 10.41
C LEU A 3 7.17 -13.54 11.40
N GLY A 4 6.27 -14.16 12.18
CA GLY A 4 6.55 -15.31 13.01
C GLY A 4 7.14 -14.98 14.38
N ASN A 5 7.05 -13.72 14.82
CA ASN A 5 7.58 -13.28 16.11
C ASN A 5 6.88 -13.96 17.28
N TYR A 6 5.57 -14.23 17.18
CA TYR A 6 4.84 -14.92 18.23
C TYR A 6 5.27 -16.38 18.46
N LYS A 7 5.89 -17.04 17.46
CA LYS A 7 6.38 -18.42 17.62
C LYS A 7 7.49 -18.54 18.67
N PHE A 8 8.18 -17.45 18.98
CA PHE A 8 9.24 -17.41 19.99
C PHE A 8 8.71 -17.12 21.40
N LEU A 9 7.48 -16.62 21.52
CA LEU A 9 6.88 -16.23 22.81
C LEU A 9 6.07 -17.37 23.45
N TYR A 10 5.64 -18.37 22.68
CA TYR A 10 4.85 -19.50 23.17
C TYR A 10 5.67 -20.81 23.11
N PRO A 11 5.73 -21.61 24.20
CA PRO A 11 6.27 -22.95 24.13
C PRO A 11 5.50 -23.76 23.08
N ALA A 12 6.20 -24.57 22.28
CA ALA A 12 5.62 -25.40 21.22
C ALA A 12 4.46 -26.31 21.69
N ARG A 13 4.36 -26.55 23.01
CA ARG A 13 3.35 -27.39 23.68
C ARG A 13 1.99 -26.71 23.91
N ILE A 14 1.86 -25.37 23.79
CA ILE A 14 0.55 -24.70 23.91
C ILE A 14 -0.30 -24.88 22.64
N ILE A 15 0.33 -25.33 21.55
CA ILE A 15 -0.36 -25.83 20.36
C ILE A 15 -0.84 -27.24 20.72
N ASP A 16 -2.04 -27.33 21.28
CA ASP A 16 -2.75 -28.59 21.50
C ASP A 16 -2.81 -29.37 20.17
N PRO A 17 -2.58 -30.71 20.15
CA PRO A 17 -2.74 -31.54 18.95
C PRO A 17 -4.14 -31.45 18.31
N VAL A 18 -5.14 -30.84 18.97
CA VAL A 18 -6.48 -30.57 18.43
C VAL A 18 -6.55 -29.23 17.65
N TYR A 19 -5.69 -28.26 17.96
CA TYR A 19 -5.66 -26.96 17.27
C TYR A 19 -4.57 -26.94 16.18
N ASP A 20 -4.85 -27.60 15.06
CA ASP A 20 -3.96 -27.65 13.87
C ASP A 20 -3.63 -26.27 13.26
N LYS A 21 -4.39 -25.22 13.61
CA LYS A 21 -4.22 -23.87 13.07
C LYS A 21 -4.39 -22.81 14.16
N ILE A 22 -3.32 -22.07 14.42
CA ILE A 22 -3.38 -20.79 15.11
C ILE A 22 -4.01 -19.78 14.14
N PHE A 23 -5.11 -19.14 14.56
CA PHE A 23 -5.72 -18.04 13.80
C PHE A 23 -4.72 -16.90 13.68
N HIS A 24 -4.36 -16.53 12.46
CA HIS A 24 -3.49 -15.38 12.18
C HIS A 24 -4.34 -14.15 11.84
N PRO A 25 -3.87 -12.93 12.13
CA PRO A 25 -4.59 -11.72 11.74
C PRO A 25 -4.80 -11.71 10.22
N HIS A 26 -6.04 -11.59 9.79
CA HIS A 26 -6.42 -11.60 8.36
C HIS A 26 -6.33 -10.22 7.70
N ASN A 27 -5.99 -9.19 8.47
CA ASN A 27 -5.83 -7.83 7.99
C ASN A 27 -4.36 -7.44 8.06
N PHE A 28 -3.81 -6.91 6.97
CA PHE A 28 -2.40 -6.53 6.85
C PHE A 28 -1.93 -5.56 7.94
N TRP A 29 -2.77 -4.59 8.32
CA TRP A 29 -2.47 -3.64 9.40
C TRP A 29 -2.48 -4.30 10.77
N LEU A 30 -3.43 -5.20 11.03
CA LEU A 30 -3.44 -5.97 12.28
C LEU A 30 -2.24 -6.91 12.38
N LEU A 31 -1.86 -7.53 11.26
CA LEU A 31 -0.67 -8.37 11.16
C LEU A 31 0.59 -7.56 11.45
N LEU A 32 0.77 -6.39 10.81
CA LEU A 32 1.91 -5.52 11.08
C LEU A 32 1.93 -4.99 12.51
N ALA A 33 0.79 -4.54 13.03
CA ALA A 33 0.70 -3.99 14.38
C ALA A 33 1.03 -5.04 15.46
N SER A 34 0.58 -6.28 15.27
CA SER A 34 0.81 -7.38 16.21
C SER A 34 2.24 -7.94 16.09
N GLU A 35 2.69 -8.23 14.87
CA GLU A 35 3.98 -8.90 14.66
C GLU A 35 5.19 -7.95 14.64
N ALA A 36 5.04 -6.73 14.11
CA ALA A 36 6.13 -5.76 13.96
C ALA A 36 5.97 -4.52 14.86
N GLY A 37 4.82 -4.39 15.54
CA GLY A 37 4.50 -3.26 16.41
C GLY A 37 3.80 -2.11 15.70
N LEU A 38 3.12 -1.28 16.50
CA LEU A 38 2.35 -0.13 16.01
C LEU A 38 3.19 0.88 15.25
N LEU A 39 4.44 1.11 15.67
CA LEU A 39 5.33 2.06 15.00
C LEU A 39 5.60 1.67 13.55
N VAL A 40 5.94 0.41 13.30
CA VAL A 40 6.19 -0.09 11.94
C VAL A 40 4.95 0.03 11.07
N MET A 41 3.79 -0.36 11.61
CA MET A 41 2.50 -0.25 10.92
C MET A 41 2.17 1.20 10.53
N ILE A 42 2.34 2.15 11.45
CA ILE A 42 2.09 3.57 11.21
C ILE A 42 3.10 4.13 10.21
N SER A 43 4.39 3.83 10.35
CA SER A 43 5.43 4.32 9.44
C SER A 43 5.19 3.87 8.01
N LEU A 44 4.90 2.59 7.79
CA LEU A 44 4.61 2.08 6.45
C LEU A 44 3.35 2.75 5.87
N THR A 45 2.29 2.86 6.67
CA THR A 45 1.04 3.52 6.26
C THR A 45 1.29 4.99 5.90
N ALA A 46 2.13 5.70 6.66
CA ALA A 46 2.48 7.08 6.39
C ALA A 46 3.27 7.24 5.08
N VAL A 47 4.22 6.35 4.80
CA VAL A 47 4.99 6.36 3.53
C VAL A 47 4.06 6.16 2.34
N ILE A 48 3.18 5.16 2.39
CA ILE A 48 2.21 4.88 1.32
C ILE A 48 1.24 6.07 1.17
N GLY A 49 0.71 6.58 2.29
CA GLY A 49 -0.18 7.73 2.30
C GLY A 49 0.48 8.98 1.71
N TYR A 50 1.77 9.18 1.94
CA TYR A 50 2.53 10.28 1.34
C TYR A 50 2.66 10.16 -0.18
N ILE A 51 2.89 8.95 -0.72
CA ILE A 51 2.89 8.70 -2.17
C ILE A 51 1.53 9.03 -2.77
N CYS A 52 0.44 8.54 -2.16
CA CYS A 52 -0.92 8.84 -2.61
C CYS A 52 -1.23 10.35 -2.53
N PHE A 53 -0.79 11.03 -1.47
CA PHE A 53 -0.95 12.48 -1.31
C PHE A 53 -0.25 13.24 -2.45
N ARG A 54 0.99 12.89 -2.79
CA ARG A 54 1.72 13.51 -3.92
C ARG A 54 1.01 13.29 -5.25
N ALA A 55 0.47 12.10 -5.47
CA ALA A 55 -0.29 11.79 -6.69
C ALA A 55 -1.58 12.63 -6.81
N VAL A 56 -2.37 12.71 -5.74
CA VAL A 56 -3.57 13.55 -5.69
C VAL A 56 -3.20 15.02 -5.88
N ARG A 57 -2.14 15.50 -5.23
CA ARG A 57 -1.65 16.87 -5.41
C ARG A 57 -1.28 17.16 -6.86
N SER A 58 -0.63 16.23 -7.57
CA SER A 58 -0.26 16.40 -8.98
C SER A 58 -1.51 16.50 -9.89
N LEU A 59 -2.57 15.75 -9.58
CA LEU A 59 -3.86 15.86 -10.28
C LEU A 59 -4.53 17.22 -10.03
N VAL A 60 -4.60 17.66 -8.78
CA VAL A 60 -5.26 18.92 -8.39
C VAL A 60 -4.53 20.14 -8.96
N THR A 61 -3.19 20.12 -8.92
CA THR A 61 -2.34 21.21 -9.44
C THR A 61 -2.12 21.15 -10.94
N LYS A 62 -2.71 20.15 -11.64
CA LYS A 62 -2.62 19.97 -13.09
C LYS A 62 -1.19 19.87 -13.63
N GLN A 63 -0.24 19.38 -12.81
CA GLN A 63 1.18 19.24 -13.17
C GLN A 63 1.44 18.18 -14.26
N LEU A 64 0.50 17.24 -14.43
CA LEU A 64 0.56 16.20 -15.45
C LEU A 64 0.02 16.67 -16.80
N ALA A 65 0.54 16.07 -17.88
CA ALA A 65 -0.03 16.21 -19.21
C ALA A 65 -1.49 15.74 -19.23
N THR A 66 -2.32 16.33 -20.10
CA THR A 66 -3.76 16.06 -20.15
C THR A 66 -4.11 14.58 -20.33
N GLY A 67 -3.27 13.83 -21.06
CA GLY A 67 -3.43 12.38 -21.27
C GLY A 67 -3.07 11.51 -20.06
N ASP A 68 -2.17 11.95 -19.18
CA ASP A 68 -1.67 11.16 -18.05
C ASP A 68 -2.59 11.24 -16.82
N ARG A 69 -3.40 12.32 -16.73
CA ARG A 69 -4.34 12.55 -15.63
C ARG A 69 -5.36 11.43 -15.44
N PRO A 70 -6.12 10.99 -16.47
CA PRO A 70 -7.07 9.90 -16.31
C PRO A 70 -6.38 8.57 -15.97
N LEU A 71 -5.16 8.33 -16.45
CA LEU A 71 -4.38 7.14 -16.10
C LEU A 71 -4.02 7.14 -14.61
N LEU A 72 -3.45 8.23 -14.09
CA LEU A 72 -3.12 8.34 -12.67
C LEU A 72 -4.37 8.23 -11.78
N LEU A 73 -5.49 8.82 -12.20
CA LEU A 73 -6.76 8.70 -11.49
C LEU A 73 -7.24 7.24 -11.44
N GLY A 74 -7.14 6.52 -12.56
CA GLY A 74 -7.46 5.09 -12.63
C GLY A 74 -6.59 4.26 -11.69
N TYR A 75 -5.28 4.50 -11.65
CA TYR A 75 -4.38 3.82 -10.72
C TYR A 75 -4.70 4.11 -9.25
N LEU A 76 -5.06 5.36 -8.91
CA LEU A 76 -5.49 5.72 -7.55
C LEU A 76 -6.76 4.98 -7.13
N PHE A 77 -7.77 4.91 -8.00
CA PHE A 77 -8.99 4.15 -7.70
C PHE A 77 -8.73 2.65 -7.59
N ALA A 78 -7.90 2.09 -8.47
CA ALA A 78 -7.52 0.68 -8.40
C ALA A 78 -6.81 0.37 -7.07
N PHE A 79 -5.85 1.22 -6.68
CA PHE A 79 -5.14 1.10 -5.41
C PHE A 79 -6.10 1.18 -4.20
N TRP A 80 -6.98 2.18 -4.18
CA TRP A 80 -7.98 2.32 -3.11
C TRP A 80 -8.94 1.14 -3.04
N GLY A 81 -9.35 0.58 -4.18
CA GLY A 81 -10.14 -0.65 -4.24
C GLY A 81 -9.39 -1.84 -3.62
N CYS A 82 -8.10 -2.00 -3.95
CA CYS A 82 -7.25 -3.04 -3.36
C CYS A 82 -7.04 -2.84 -1.84
N VAL A 83 -6.84 -1.59 -1.39
CA VAL A 83 -6.72 -1.26 0.04
C VAL A 83 -8.02 -1.54 0.78
N ALA A 84 -9.17 -1.13 0.24
CA ALA A 84 -10.47 -1.40 0.82
C ALA A 84 -10.71 -2.92 0.91
N PHE A 85 -10.41 -3.65 -0.16
CA PHE A 85 -10.46 -5.12 -0.14
C PHE A 85 -9.55 -5.70 0.97
N ALA A 86 -8.28 -5.29 1.03
CA ALA A 86 -7.33 -5.77 2.05
C ALA A 86 -7.71 -5.40 3.50
N LEU A 87 -8.55 -4.38 3.70
CA LEU A 87 -9.04 -4.01 5.03
C LEU A 87 -10.12 -5.00 5.54
N PHE A 88 -10.91 -5.55 4.62
CA PHE A 88 -12.06 -6.42 4.92
C PHE A 88 -11.86 -7.90 4.52
N ASP A 89 -10.76 -8.24 3.83
CA ASP A 89 -10.53 -9.60 3.32
C ASP A 89 -10.20 -10.62 4.42
N VAL A 90 -10.65 -11.86 4.20
CA VAL A 90 -10.25 -13.06 4.94
C VAL A 90 -9.28 -13.83 4.04
N THR A 91 -8.04 -13.35 3.99
CA THR A 91 -6.80 -13.88 3.34
C THR A 91 -6.92 -15.19 2.54
N PHE A 92 -7.74 -15.26 1.49
CA PHE A 92 -7.74 -16.40 0.57
C PHE A 92 -6.94 -16.10 -0.70
N TYR A 93 -6.81 -14.81 -1.08
CA TYR A 93 -6.14 -14.36 -2.30
C TYR A 93 -4.86 -13.51 -2.06
N ASP A 94 -4.34 -13.58 -0.84
CA ASP A 94 -3.38 -12.65 -0.22
C ASP A 94 -2.18 -12.29 -1.13
N ALA A 95 -1.38 -13.28 -1.56
CA ALA A 95 -0.12 -13.00 -2.26
C ALA A 95 -0.30 -12.33 -3.64
N ARG A 96 -1.34 -12.69 -4.40
CA ARG A 96 -1.54 -12.17 -5.78
C ARG A 96 -2.01 -10.73 -5.76
N ILE A 97 -2.99 -10.44 -4.90
CA ILE A 97 -3.52 -9.09 -4.74
C ILE A 97 -2.47 -8.18 -4.12
N ASN A 98 -1.65 -8.68 -3.19
CA ASN A 98 -0.56 -7.93 -2.59
C ASN A 98 0.51 -7.53 -3.63
N VAL A 99 0.98 -8.46 -4.46
CA VAL A 99 1.91 -8.15 -5.57
C VAL A 99 1.32 -7.10 -6.51
N LEU A 100 0.05 -7.24 -6.89
CA LEU A 100 -0.62 -6.25 -7.73
C LEU A 100 -0.67 -4.87 -7.06
N ASN A 101 -0.93 -4.82 -5.75
CA ASN A 101 -0.99 -3.57 -5.00
C ASN A 101 0.37 -2.84 -4.99
N TRP A 102 1.47 -3.57 -4.86
CA TRP A 102 2.82 -3.01 -4.97
C TRP A 102 3.14 -2.49 -6.38
N VAL A 103 2.73 -3.22 -7.42
CA VAL A 103 2.92 -2.79 -8.81
C VAL A 103 2.12 -1.51 -9.11
N ILE A 104 0.87 -1.44 -8.65
CA ILE A 104 0.03 -0.24 -8.80
C ILE A 104 0.65 0.94 -8.04
N LEU A 105 1.12 0.72 -6.80
CA LEU A 105 1.75 1.78 -6.01
C LEU A 105 3.05 2.30 -6.68
N ALA A 106 3.85 1.41 -7.27
CA ALA A 106 5.03 1.79 -8.04
C ALA A 106 4.68 2.62 -9.28
N ALA A 107 3.59 2.28 -9.98
CA ALA A 107 3.09 3.09 -11.08
C ALA A 107 2.68 4.50 -10.62
N ILE A 108 1.91 4.60 -9.52
CA ILE A 108 1.52 5.89 -8.91
C ILE A 108 2.76 6.72 -8.58
N TYR A 109 3.76 6.11 -7.94
CA TYR A 109 5.01 6.78 -7.59
C TYR A 109 5.74 7.33 -8.83
N SER A 110 5.82 6.57 -9.92
CA SER A 110 6.47 7.00 -11.18
C SER A 110 5.86 8.29 -11.77
N PHE A 111 4.53 8.43 -11.75
CA PHE A 111 3.87 9.67 -12.18
C PHE A 111 4.21 10.87 -11.29
N THR A 112 4.42 10.65 -9.98
CA THR A 112 4.78 11.73 -9.05
C THR A 112 6.20 12.23 -9.23
N GLU A 113 7.14 11.37 -9.63
CA GLU A 113 8.52 11.76 -9.93
C GLU A 113 8.62 12.46 -11.29
N SER A 114 7.90 11.95 -12.29
CA SER A 114 7.82 12.56 -13.63
C SER A 114 7.23 13.98 -13.59
N SER A 115 6.28 14.23 -12.68
CA SER A 115 5.69 15.56 -12.46
C SER A 115 6.69 16.57 -11.89
N VAL A 116 7.63 16.12 -11.06
CA VAL A 116 8.66 16.98 -10.45
C VAL A 116 9.77 17.31 -11.44
N ALA A 117 10.08 16.40 -12.36
CA ALA A 117 11.18 16.56 -13.31
C ALA A 117 10.91 17.54 -14.45
N LYS A 118 9.67 17.97 -14.71
CA LYS A 118 9.35 18.87 -15.82
C LYS A 118 9.59 20.33 -15.40
N PRO A 119 10.63 21.02 -15.93
CA PRO A 119 10.82 22.43 -15.64
C PRO A 119 9.62 23.21 -16.20
N ILE A 120 9.13 24.19 -15.44
CA ILE A 120 8.20 25.19 -15.95
C ILE A 120 8.94 25.91 -17.08
N ALA A 121 8.63 25.59 -18.33
CA ALA A 121 9.12 26.36 -19.45
C ALA A 121 8.63 27.80 -19.24
N PRO A 122 9.51 28.82 -19.20
CA PRO A 122 9.05 30.19 -19.13
C PRO A 122 8.17 30.42 -20.35
N SER A 123 6.94 30.87 -20.11
CA SER A 123 6.04 31.30 -21.17
C SER A 123 6.78 32.33 -22.01
N MET A 124 7.16 31.96 -23.24
CA MET A 124 7.63 32.91 -24.23
C MET A 124 6.46 33.84 -24.52
N LEU A 125 6.48 35.00 -23.87
CA LEU A 125 5.87 36.22 -24.37
C LEU A 125 6.71 36.65 -25.57
N CYS A 126 6.20 36.39 -26.76
CA CYS A 126 6.51 37.10 -28.00
C CYS A 126 5.17 37.41 -28.68
#